data_AF-A0A451BFX4-F1
#
_entry.id   AF-A0A451BFX4-F1
#
_cell.length_a   1.000
_cell.length_b   1.000
_cell.length_c   1.000
_cell.angle_alpha   90.00
_cell.angle_beta   90.00
_cell.angle_gamma   90.00
#
_symmetry.space_group_name_H-M   'P 1'
#
loop_
_entity.id
_entity.type
_entity.pdbx_description
1 polymer ?
#
loop_
_entity_poly.entity_id
_entity_poly.type
_entity_poly.pdbx_seq_one_letter_code
_entity_poly.pdbx_strand_id
1 'polypeptide(L)'
;VGKLLGADRRMKGGLGSFVWTLPDGIKVGALVVVNALGDVVDPKSGIIAGARGETPGSFADSTQALMDGVESPVLTGTNTTIGVVATNARLDKTQLRKMARMAHNGLTRTIHPAHTILDGDTIFAVSVPEESGPCENPSVNFMAIAVAGEKALARAILLGVKRAESVAGIPAYKGG
;
A
#
# COMPACT_ATOMS: atom_id res chain seq x y z
N VAL A 1 1.39 8.69 -7.72
CA VAL A 1 2.08 7.40 -7.89
C VAL A 1 2.72 7.38 -9.27
N GLY A 2 3.77 6.58 -9.44
CA GLY A 2 4.49 6.49 -10.71
C GLY A 2 5.15 7.80 -11.11
N LYS A 3 6.02 8.31 -10.23
CA LYS A 3 6.70 9.59 -10.41
C LYS A 3 8.09 9.46 -11.04
N LEU A 4 8.54 8.24 -11.33
CA LEU A 4 9.89 7.99 -11.87
C LEU A 4 10.22 8.92 -13.05
N LEU A 5 9.27 9.11 -13.96
CA LEU A 5 9.42 9.89 -15.20
C LEU A 5 8.97 11.35 -15.05
N GLY A 6 8.93 11.87 -13.82
CA GLY A 6 8.59 13.26 -13.52
C GLY A 6 7.12 13.51 -13.22
N ALA A 7 6.82 14.77 -12.90
CA ALA A 7 5.51 15.20 -12.39
C ALA A 7 4.40 15.12 -13.44
N ASP A 8 4.72 15.25 -14.72
CA ASP A 8 3.72 15.29 -15.80
C ASP A 8 3.19 13.91 -16.15
N ARG A 9 3.98 12.86 -15.92
CA ARG A 9 3.62 11.48 -16.24
C ARG A 9 2.99 10.72 -15.08
N ARG A 10 2.91 11.32 -13.89
CA ARG A 10 2.34 10.67 -12.71
C ARG A 10 0.83 10.53 -12.78
N MET A 11 0.32 9.54 -12.06
CA MET A 11 -1.10 9.44 -11.74
C MET A 11 -1.38 9.79 -10.28
N LYS A 12 -2.64 10.12 -10.03
CA LYS A 12 -3.13 10.47 -8.71
C LYS A 12 -3.11 9.25 -7.80
N GLY A 13 -2.41 9.37 -6.67
CA GLY A 13 -2.52 8.42 -5.56
C GLY A 13 -3.80 8.64 -4.75
N GLY A 14 -3.91 8.04 -3.56
CA GLY A 14 -5.11 8.22 -2.75
C GLY A 14 -5.02 7.66 -1.34
N LEU A 15 -6.12 7.83 -0.60
CA LEU A 15 -6.34 7.22 0.71
C LEU A 15 -7.18 5.96 0.51
N GLY A 16 -6.71 4.84 1.04
CA GLY A 16 -7.40 3.56 0.94
C GLY A 16 -7.55 2.89 2.30
N SER A 17 -8.65 2.16 2.48
CA SER A 17 -8.86 1.31 3.65
C SER A 17 -9.48 -0.03 3.29
N PHE A 18 -9.21 -1.03 4.11
CA PHE A 18 -9.79 -2.37 3.99
C PHE A 18 -9.78 -3.09 5.34
N VAL A 19 -10.73 -3.98 5.59
CA VAL A 19 -10.80 -4.81 6.80
C VAL A 19 -11.09 -6.25 6.43
N TRP A 20 -10.32 -7.18 6.99
CA TRP A 20 -10.61 -8.60 7.03
C TRP A 20 -11.23 -8.97 8.37
N THR A 21 -12.27 -9.80 8.35
CA THR A 21 -12.78 -10.47 9.55
C THR A 21 -12.31 -11.92 9.50
N LEU A 22 -11.48 -12.30 10.47
CA LEU A 22 -11.02 -13.66 10.71
C LEU A 22 -12.03 -14.42 11.61
N PRO A 23 -11.86 -15.73 11.84
CA PRO A 23 -12.65 -16.46 12.83
C PRO A 23 -12.64 -15.78 14.21
N ASP A 24 -13.63 -16.11 15.03
CA ASP A 24 -13.83 -15.57 16.37
C ASP A 24 -13.98 -14.03 16.44
N GLY A 25 -14.36 -13.41 15.31
CA GLY A 25 -14.63 -11.96 15.26
C GLY A 25 -13.37 -11.09 15.27
N ILE A 26 -12.17 -11.67 15.11
CA ILE A 26 -10.94 -10.90 14.99
C ILE A 26 -10.94 -10.08 13.71
N LYS A 27 -10.86 -8.75 13.83
CA LYS A 27 -10.80 -7.83 12.71
C LYS A 27 -9.39 -7.36 12.52
N VAL A 28 -8.89 -7.42 11.29
CA VAL A 28 -7.59 -6.90 10.89
C VAL A 28 -7.78 -5.93 9.73
N GLY A 29 -7.53 -4.65 9.98
CA GLY A 29 -7.74 -3.57 9.03
C GLY A 29 -6.45 -2.87 8.63
N ALA A 30 -6.52 -2.14 7.52
CA ALA A 30 -5.48 -1.22 7.10
C ALA A 30 -6.09 0.11 6.63
N LEU A 31 -5.36 1.20 6.86
CA LEU A 31 -5.59 2.53 6.30
C LEU A 31 -4.25 3.04 5.76
N VAL A 32 -4.21 3.53 4.52
CA VAL A 32 -2.96 3.89 3.85
C VAL A 32 -3.13 5.07 2.91
N VAL A 33 -2.18 6.00 2.97
CA VAL A 33 -1.99 7.08 1.99
C VAL A 33 -0.94 6.62 0.99
N VAL A 34 -1.32 6.56 -0.29
CA VAL A 34 -0.49 6.06 -1.38
C VAL A 34 0.12 7.22 -2.13
N ASN A 35 1.41 7.48 -1.93
CA ASN A 35 2.19 8.49 -2.63
C ASN A 35 3.56 7.95 -3.06
N ALA A 36 3.57 6.77 -3.65
CA ALA A 36 4.79 6.06 -4.09
C ALA A 36 5.49 6.71 -5.29
N LEU A 37 6.80 6.51 -5.36
CA LEU A 37 7.59 6.68 -6.58
C LEU A 37 7.13 5.68 -7.64
N GLY A 38 7.03 4.39 -7.28
CA GLY A 38 6.67 3.33 -8.21
C GLY A 38 5.20 3.29 -8.62
N ASP A 39 4.90 2.31 -9.46
CA ASP A 39 3.58 2.03 -10.01
C ASP A 39 2.77 1.16 -9.06
N VAL A 40 1.47 1.44 -8.96
CA VAL A 40 0.53 0.58 -8.25
C VAL A 40 0.07 -0.53 -9.18
N VAL A 41 0.38 -1.77 -8.79
CA VAL A 41 0.17 -2.99 -9.56
C VAL A 41 -0.89 -3.85 -8.87
N ASP A 42 -1.97 -4.17 -9.58
CA ASP A 42 -2.90 -5.21 -9.17
C ASP A 42 -2.39 -6.55 -9.71
N PRO A 43 -2.06 -7.54 -8.87
CA PRO A 43 -1.53 -8.82 -9.33
C PRO A 43 -2.43 -9.56 -10.33
N LYS A 44 -3.71 -9.17 -10.43
CA LYS A 44 -4.67 -9.76 -11.37
C LYS A 44 -4.71 -9.06 -12.72
N SER A 45 -4.39 -7.77 -12.78
CA SER A 45 -4.62 -6.94 -13.97
C SER A 45 -3.42 -6.09 -14.40
N GLY A 46 -2.28 -6.20 -13.72
CA GLY A 46 -1.08 -5.42 -14.02
C GLY A 46 -1.10 -4.02 -13.42
N ILE A 47 -0.37 -3.09 -14.03
CA ILE A 47 -0.30 -1.69 -13.57
C ILE A 47 -1.68 -1.06 -13.71
N ILE A 48 -2.19 -0.50 -12.60
CA ILE A 48 -3.50 0.18 -12.56
C ILE A 48 -3.37 1.69 -12.33
N ALA A 49 -2.27 2.15 -11.74
CA ALA A 49 -1.99 3.58 -11.59
C ALA A 49 -0.49 3.78 -11.46
N GLY A 50 0.11 4.66 -12.24
CA GLY A 50 1.57 4.70 -12.32
C GLY A 50 2.09 5.79 -13.24
N ALA A 51 3.32 5.59 -13.71
CA ALA A 51 3.98 6.44 -14.67
C ALA A 51 3.34 6.15 -16.03
N ARG A 52 2.55 7.09 -16.52
CA ARG A 52 1.88 6.98 -17.83
C ARG A 52 2.92 6.82 -18.92
N GLY A 53 2.67 5.95 -19.88
CA GLY A 53 3.52 5.70 -21.06
C GLY A 53 3.42 6.82 -22.10
N GLU A 54 3.99 6.59 -23.28
CA GLU A 54 3.95 7.53 -24.41
C GLU A 54 2.61 7.51 -25.13
N THR A 55 1.96 6.34 -25.16
CA THR A 55 0.63 6.19 -25.77
C THR A 55 -0.47 6.39 -24.73
N PRO A 56 -1.61 7.02 -25.10
CA PRO A 56 -2.73 7.18 -24.17
C PRO A 56 -3.20 5.85 -23.58
N GLY A 57 -3.39 5.81 -22.26
CA GLY A 57 -3.80 4.61 -21.53
C GLY A 57 -2.69 3.59 -21.25
N SER A 58 -1.47 3.80 -21.74
CA SER A 58 -0.33 2.91 -21.44
C SER A 58 0.42 3.32 -20.17
N PHE A 59 1.24 2.40 -19.66
CA PHE A 59 2.17 2.62 -18.55
C PHE A 59 3.60 2.37 -19.01
N ALA A 60 4.54 3.12 -18.45
CA ALA A 60 5.96 3.00 -18.80
C ALA A 60 6.68 1.84 -18.10
N ASP A 61 6.06 1.20 -17.10
CA ASP A 61 6.70 0.27 -16.17
C ASP A 61 7.94 0.91 -15.50
N SER A 62 7.69 1.56 -14.37
CA SER A 62 8.74 2.22 -13.58
C SER A 62 9.83 1.25 -13.12
N THR A 63 9.55 -0.05 -13.02
CA THR A 63 10.58 -1.02 -12.64
C THR A 63 11.52 -1.26 -13.81
N GLN A 64 10.97 -1.53 -14.99
CA GLN A 64 11.76 -1.74 -16.19
C GLN A 64 12.54 -0.47 -16.56
N ALA A 65 11.89 0.70 -16.57
CA ALA A 65 12.55 1.97 -16.87
C ALA A 65 13.74 2.25 -15.93
N LEU A 66 13.60 1.94 -14.64
CA LEU A 66 14.71 2.10 -13.69
C LEU A 66 15.86 1.11 -13.98
N MET A 67 15.55 -0.13 -14.33
CA MET A 67 16.56 -1.14 -14.72
C MET A 67 17.26 -0.79 -16.03
N ASP A 68 16.58 -0.07 -16.93
CA ASP A 68 17.14 0.44 -18.18
C ASP A 68 17.99 1.72 -17.98
N GLY A 69 18.16 2.18 -16.74
CA GLY A 69 19.02 3.30 -16.39
C GLY A 69 18.35 4.67 -16.50
N VAL A 70 17.01 4.74 -16.54
CA VAL A 70 16.32 6.02 -16.53
C VAL A 70 16.55 6.73 -15.19
N GLU A 71 17.20 7.90 -15.25
CA GLU A 71 17.37 8.75 -14.08
C GLU A 71 16.08 9.47 -13.72
N SER A 72 15.71 9.41 -12.44
CA SER A 72 14.52 10.10 -11.96
C SER A 72 14.86 11.55 -11.60
N PRO A 73 14.11 12.54 -12.10
CA PRO A 73 14.27 13.94 -11.69
C PRO A 73 13.70 14.22 -10.28
N VAL A 74 13.24 13.19 -9.57
CA VAL A 74 12.51 13.32 -8.31
C VAL A 74 13.46 13.43 -7.13
N LEU A 75 13.25 14.46 -6.30
CA LEU A 75 14.01 14.65 -5.07
C LEU A 75 13.68 13.57 -4.03
N THR A 76 14.70 13.15 -3.28
CA THR A 76 14.59 12.23 -2.13
C THR A 76 13.53 12.71 -1.13
N GLY A 77 12.71 11.79 -0.62
CA GLY A 77 11.71 12.08 0.42
C GLY A 77 10.43 12.76 -0.06
N THR A 78 10.27 12.99 -1.37
CA THR A 78 9.01 13.55 -1.93
C THR A 78 7.95 12.46 -2.23
N ASN A 79 8.30 11.20 -2.01
CA ASN A 79 7.42 10.04 -2.11
C ASN A 79 7.32 9.36 -0.75
N THR A 80 6.11 8.93 -0.39
CA THR A 80 5.85 8.30 0.91
C THR A 80 4.59 7.47 0.81
N THR A 81 4.69 6.16 1.00
CA THR A 81 3.51 5.37 1.34
C THR A 81 3.46 5.21 2.85
N ILE A 82 2.50 5.88 3.50
CA ILE A 82 2.34 5.85 4.96
C ILE A 82 1.01 5.20 5.31
N GLY A 83 1.03 4.26 6.24
CA GLY A 83 -0.18 3.55 6.63
C GLY A 83 -0.13 2.96 8.03
N VAL A 84 -1.28 2.47 8.44
CA VAL A 84 -1.47 1.73 9.69
C VAL A 84 -2.16 0.41 9.39
N VAL A 85 -1.72 -0.65 10.03
CA VAL A 85 -2.47 -1.90 10.16
C VAL A 85 -2.95 -2.03 11.61
N ALA A 86 -4.23 -2.30 11.80
CA ALA A 86 -4.88 -2.31 13.10
C ALA A 86 -5.61 -3.64 13.34
N THR A 87 -5.64 -4.10 14.58
CA THR A 87 -6.40 -5.30 14.98
C THR A 87 -7.06 -5.13 16.34
N ASN A 88 -8.21 -5.78 16.54
CA ASN A 88 -8.82 -5.92 17.86
C ASN A 88 -8.27 -7.12 18.67
N ALA A 89 -7.33 -7.88 18.11
CA ALA A 89 -6.60 -8.88 18.86
C ALA A 89 -5.63 -8.21 19.84
N ARG A 90 -5.47 -8.77 21.04
CA ARG A 90 -4.41 -8.38 21.99
C ARG A 90 -3.06 -8.86 21.46
N LEU A 91 -2.17 -7.93 21.12
CA LEU A 91 -0.83 -8.23 20.66
C LEU A 91 0.21 -7.53 21.52
N ASP A 92 1.32 -8.23 21.80
CA ASP A 92 2.48 -7.62 22.43
C ASP A 92 3.31 -6.78 21.43
N LYS A 93 4.31 -6.06 21.94
CA LYS A 93 5.18 -5.19 21.14
C LYS A 93 5.95 -5.95 20.05
N THR A 94 6.35 -7.19 20.31
CA THR A 94 7.11 -8.02 19.37
C THR A 94 6.22 -8.49 18.22
N GLN A 95 5.01 -8.94 18.54
CA GLN A 95 3.97 -9.30 17.60
C GLN A 95 3.57 -8.11 16.73
N LEU A 96 3.34 -6.93 17.32
CA LEU A 96 3.04 -5.71 16.56
C LEU A 96 4.18 -5.32 15.61
N ARG A 97 5.44 -5.38 16.07
CA ARG A 97 6.61 -5.12 15.20
C ARG A 97 6.69 -6.12 14.04
N LYS A 98 6.39 -7.38 14.29
CA LYS A 98 6.36 -8.42 13.25
C LYS A 98 5.20 -8.22 12.28
N MET A 99 4.01 -7.83 12.77
CA MET A 99 2.85 -7.50 11.95
C MET A 99 3.13 -6.30 11.04
N ALA A 100 3.73 -5.22 11.55
CA ALA A 100 4.16 -4.08 10.75
C ALA A 100 5.13 -4.51 9.64
N ARG A 101 6.16 -5.30 9.98
CA ARG A 101 7.12 -5.83 8.99
C ARG A 101 6.46 -6.71 7.93
N MET A 102 5.47 -7.53 8.29
CA MET A 102 4.73 -8.35 7.32
C MET A 102 3.81 -7.49 6.45
N ALA A 103 3.26 -6.41 6.99
CA ALA A 103 2.44 -5.48 6.22
C ALA A 103 3.24 -4.84 5.05
N HIS A 104 4.54 -4.57 5.23
CA HIS A 104 5.42 -4.15 4.14
C HIS A 104 5.44 -5.14 2.94
N ASN A 105 5.23 -6.44 3.16
CA ASN A 105 5.11 -7.39 2.05
C ASN A 105 3.82 -7.19 1.23
N GLY A 106 2.81 -6.52 1.77
CA GLY A 106 1.60 -6.13 1.05
C GLY A 106 1.86 -4.91 0.18
N LEU A 107 2.68 -3.97 0.68
CA LEU A 107 3.17 -2.82 -0.05
C LEU A 107 4.00 -3.27 -1.27
N THR A 108 5.01 -4.11 -1.08
CA THR A 108 5.87 -4.57 -2.19
C THR A 108 5.18 -5.48 -3.21
N ARG A 109 4.02 -6.06 -2.88
CA ARG A 109 3.18 -6.81 -3.84
C ARG A 109 2.27 -5.93 -4.69
N THR A 110 2.14 -4.65 -4.33
CA THR A 110 1.20 -3.73 -4.98
C THR A 110 1.85 -2.44 -5.43
N ILE A 111 3.14 -2.22 -5.16
CA ILE A 111 3.89 -1.02 -5.55
C ILE A 111 5.24 -1.45 -6.11
N HIS A 112 5.50 -1.18 -7.38
CA HIS A 112 6.73 -1.59 -8.08
C HIS A 112 7.39 -0.41 -8.83
N PRO A 113 8.66 -0.06 -8.56
CA PRO A 113 9.44 -0.49 -7.39
C PRO A 113 8.89 0.14 -6.11
N ALA A 114 9.18 -0.50 -4.98
CA ALA A 114 8.89 -0.01 -3.63
C ALA A 114 10.18 0.05 -2.81
N HIS A 115 10.16 0.76 -1.68
CA HIS A 115 11.32 0.88 -0.78
C HIS A 115 12.57 1.41 -1.47
N THR A 116 12.38 2.26 -2.48
CA THR A 116 13.50 2.96 -3.08
C THR A 116 14.08 3.95 -2.07
N ILE A 117 15.31 4.38 -2.29
CA ILE A 117 15.90 5.47 -1.49
C ILE A 117 15.10 6.78 -1.57
N LEU A 118 14.21 6.92 -2.57
CA LEU A 118 13.36 8.08 -2.78
C LEU A 118 12.01 7.99 -2.08
N ASP A 119 11.69 6.83 -1.46
CA ASP A 119 10.45 6.58 -0.75
C ASP A 119 10.65 6.61 0.78
N GLY A 120 9.73 7.28 1.48
CA GLY A 120 9.60 7.28 2.94
C GLY A 120 8.64 6.22 3.48
N ASP A 121 8.63 5.01 2.92
CA ASP A 121 7.60 4.01 3.23
C ASP A 121 7.56 3.64 4.71
N THR A 122 6.42 3.86 5.37
CA THR A 122 6.27 3.67 6.82
C THR A 122 4.92 3.04 7.16
N ILE A 123 4.95 1.86 7.78
CA ILE A 123 3.74 1.18 8.26
C ILE A 123 3.76 1.03 9.78
N PHE A 124 2.75 1.59 10.44
CA PHE A 124 2.49 1.42 11.86
C PHE A 124 1.60 0.20 12.10
N ALA A 125 1.78 -0.49 13.24
CA ALA A 125 0.88 -1.54 13.69
C ALA A 125 0.27 -1.18 15.04
N VAL A 126 -1.04 -1.36 15.18
CA VAL A 126 -1.81 -1.03 16.40
C VAL A 126 -2.70 -2.20 16.79
N SER A 127 -2.75 -2.49 18.09
CA SER A 127 -3.67 -3.44 18.71
C SER A 127 -4.61 -2.67 19.64
N VAL A 128 -5.92 -2.86 19.47
CA VAL A 128 -6.97 -2.21 20.27
C VAL A 128 -7.95 -3.29 20.75
N PRO A 129 -7.57 -4.10 21.76
CA PRO A 129 -8.44 -5.15 22.27
C PRO A 129 -9.64 -4.55 23.00
N GLU A 130 -10.81 -5.18 22.84
CA GLU A 130 -12.01 -4.85 23.63
C GLU A 130 -11.81 -5.28 25.10
N GLU A 131 -12.38 -4.54 26.06
CA GLU A 131 -12.22 -4.82 27.51
C GLU A 131 -12.78 -6.19 27.91
N SER A 132 -13.87 -6.64 27.27
CA SER A 132 -14.45 -7.98 27.41
C SER A 132 -13.78 -9.05 26.53
N GLY A 133 -12.83 -8.65 25.68
CA GLY A 133 -11.93 -9.47 24.88
C GLY A 133 -12.57 -10.39 23.81
N PRO A 134 -11.92 -10.61 22.66
CA PRO A 134 -11.87 -11.96 22.13
C PRO A 134 -11.13 -12.82 23.18
N CYS A 135 -11.79 -13.89 23.64
CA CYS A 135 -11.39 -14.79 24.72
C CYS A 135 -9.88 -15.10 24.72
N GLU A 136 -9.33 -15.38 25.91
CA GLU A 136 -7.93 -15.76 26.21
C GLU A 136 -7.38 -16.98 25.44
N ASN A 137 -8.04 -17.42 24.36
CA ASN A 137 -7.52 -18.39 23.41
C ASN A 137 -8.13 -18.16 22.02
N PRO A 138 -7.63 -17.23 21.19
CA PRO A 138 -8.10 -17.14 19.81
C PRO A 138 -7.65 -18.41 19.08
N SER A 139 -8.59 -19.15 18.48
CA SER A 139 -8.27 -20.26 17.56
C SER A 139 -7.37 -19.78 16.40
N VAL A 140 -7.34 -18.46 16.18
CA VAL A 140 -6.51 -17.73 15.25
C VAL A 140 -5.14 -17.44 15.86
N ASN A 141 -4.11 -18.13 15.36
CA ASN A 141 -2.74 -17.81 15.72
C ASN A 141 -2.30 -16.42 15.19
N PHE A 142 -1.26 -15.85 15.81
CA PHE A 142 -0.69 -14.56 15.40
C PHE A 142 -0.31 -14.50 13.90
N MET A 143 0.13 -15.62 13.31
CA MET A 143 0.52 -15.66 11.90
C MET A 143 -0.65 -15.35 10.97
N ALA A 144 -1.85 -15.85 11.27
CA ALA A 144 -3.06 -15.52 10.51
C ALA A 144 -3.39 -14.02 10.59
N ILE A 145 -3.24 -13.40 11.76
CA ILE A 145 -3.42 -11.94 11.94
C ILE A 145 -2.41 -11.16 11.12
N ALA A 146 -1.14 -11.57 11.14
CA ALA A 146 -0.08 -10.87 10.41
C ALA A 146 -0.24 -11.01 8.89
N VAL A 147 -0.66 -12.18 8.39
CA VAL A 147 -1.02 -12.38 6.98
C VAL A 147 -2.24 -11.54 6.61
N ALA A 148 -3.26 -11.48 7.46
CA ALA A 148 -4.42 -10.63 7.22
C ALA A 148 -4.03 -9.14 7.16
N GLY A 149 -3.07 -8.69 7.99
CA GLY A 149 -2.52 -7.33 7.95
C GLY A 149 -1.82 -7.01 6.63
N GLU A 150 -1.01 -7.94 6.12
CA GLU A 150 -0.41 -7.86 4.78
C GLU A 150 -1.49 -7.73 3.70
N LYS A 151 -2.48 -8.62 3.69
CA LYS A 151 -3.55 -8.62 2.67
C LYS A 151 -4.42 -7.38 2.78
N ALA A 152 -4.70 -6.91 3.99
CA ALA A 152 -5.46 -5.68 4.22
C ALA A 152 -4.73 -4.48 3.65
N LEU A 153 -3.42 -4.35 3.89
CA LEU A 153 -2.63 -3.23 3.36
C LEU A 153 -2.60 -3.26 1.83
N ALA A 154 -2.28 -4.41 1.23
CA ALA A 154 -2.27 -4.58 -0.23
C ALA A 154 -3.63 -4.17 -0.84
N ARG A 155 -4.74 -4.63 -0.24
CA ARG A 155 -6.07 -4.30 -0.74
C ARG A 155 -6.42 -2.82 -0.54
N ALA A 156 -6.03 -2.23 0.59
CA ALA A 156 -6.21 -0.81 0.87
C ALA A 156 -5.46 0.06 -0.15
N ILE A 157 -4.21 -0.28 -0.51
CA ILE A 157 -3.44 0.43 -1.54
C ILE A 157 -4.20 0.45 -2.87
N LEU A 158 -4.65 -0.72 -3.34
CA LEU A 158 -5.40 -0.85 -4.59
C LEU A 158 -6.70 -0.04 -4.56
N LEU A 159 -7.44 -0.09 -3.45
CA LEU A 159 -8.67 0.69 -3.28
C LEU A 159 -8.39 2.19 -3.23
N GLY A 160 -7.28 2.60 -2.62
CA GLY A 160 -6.88 4.00 -2.51
C GLY A 160 -6.69 4.66 -3.87
N VAL A 161 -6.02 3.98 -4.81
CA VAL A 161 -5.88 4.50 -6.18
C VAL A 161 -7.16 4.35 -7.01
N LYS A 162 -7.90 3.24 -6.86
CA LYS A 162 -9.15 3.02 -7.62
C LYS A 162 -10.27 4.00 -7.24
N ARG A 163 -10.26 4.52 -6.02
CA ARG A 163 -11.24 5.50 -5.52
C ARG A 163 -10.77 6.94 -5.61
N ALA A 164 -9.52 7.18 -6.02
CA ALA A 164 -9.00 8.52 -6.17
C ALA A 164 -9.74 9.29 -7.28
N GLU A 165 -9.84 10.60 -7.11
CA GLU A 165 -10.36 11.54 -8.09
C GLU A 165 -9.23 12.43 -8.61
N SER A 166 -9.29 12.77 -9.89
CA SER A 166 -8.30 13.64 -10.54
C SER A 166 -8.27 15.01 -9.85
N VAL A 167 -7.09 15.62 -9.76
CA VAL A 167 -6.94 16.96 -9.15
C VAL A 167 -5.82 17.71 -9.84
N ALA A 168 -6.01 19.01 -10.09
CA ALA A 168 -5.00 19.89 -10.67
C ALA A 168 -4.32 19.30 -11.93
N GLY A 169 -5.12 18.71 -12.84
CA GLY A 169 -4.61 18.09 -14.07
C GLY A 169 -3.92 16.72 -13.89
N ILE A 170 -3.82 16.20 -12.67
CA ILE A 170 -3.25 14.87 -12.39
C ILE A 170 -4.37 13.82 -12.54
N PRO A 171 -4.28 12.91 -13.51
CA PRO A 171 -5.33 11.92 -13.76
C PRO A 171 -5.37 10.85 -12.68
N ALA A 172 -6.57 10.46 -12.26
CA ALA A 172 -6.82 9.31 -11.39
C ALA A 172 -7.30 8.08 -12.18
N TYR A 173 -7.34 6.92 -11.52
CA TYR A 173 -7.77 5.66 -12.14
C TYR A 173 -9.12 5.73 -12.88
N LYS A 174 -10.09 6.46 -12.33
CA LYS A 174 -11.44 6.58 -12.92
C LYS A 174 -11.55 7.60 -14.06
N GLY A 175 -10.52 8.41 -14.31
CA GLY A 175 -10.56 9.52 -15.26
C GLY A 175 -9.36 9.55 -16.22
N GLY A 176 -8.67 8.42 -16.37
CA GLY A 176 -7.54 8.22 -17.28
C GLY A 176 -7.81 7.12 -18.29
#